data_AF-A0A0S8F288-F1
#
_entry.id   AF-A0A0S8F288-F1
#
_cell.length_a   1.000
_cell.length_b   1.000
_cell.length_c   1.000
_cell.angle_alpha   90.00
_cell.angle_beta   90.00
_cell.angle_gamma   90.00
#
_symmetry.space_group_name_H-M   'P 1'
#
loop_
_entity.id
_entity.type
_entity.pdbx_description
1 polymer ?
#
loop_
_entity_poly.entity_id
_entity_poly.type
_entity_poly.pdbx_seq_one_letter_code
_entity_poly.pdbx_strand_id
1 'polypeptide(L)'
;MNENLTGVASAEVPTTRQRLFNRYFTAILIDLVVLNLFVEYSEHVRIDSFTISLLAAFLLQVLLKLTLAFEHRVGAYFSSKTGAFAKFLRFFCAWLILFGSKFLILA
;
A
#
# COMPACT_ATOMS: atom_id res chain seq x y z
N MET A 1 34.69 -38.62 9.39
CA MET A 1 34.44 -37.76 8.21
C MET A 1 33.11 -38.18 7.62
N ASN A 2 32.00 -37.62 8.11
CA ASN A 2 30.69 -37.70 7.46
C ASN A 2 30.04 -36.35 7.72
N GLU A 3 30.32 -35.41 6.83
CA GLU A 3 29.66 -34.11 6.75
C GLU A 3 28.17 -34.34 6.58
N ASN A 4 27.42 -34.28 7.68
CA ASN A 4 25.99 -34.06 7.63
C ASN A 4 25.81 -32.66 7.05
N LEU A 5 25.43 -32.61 5.77
CA LEU A 5 25.04 -31.42 5.02
C LEU A 5 23.91 -30.68 5.76
N THR A 6 24.28 -29.87 6.74
CA THR A 6 23.45 -28.81 7.31
C THR A 6 23.26 -27.76 6.22
N GLY A 7 22.07 -27.70 5.63
CA GLY A 7 21.71 -26.57 4.76
C GLY A 7 21.25 -26.92 3.36
N VAL A 8 20.54 -28.03 3.15
CA VAL A 8 19.48 -28.00 2.13
C VAL A 8 18.35 -27.13 2.67
N ALA A 9 18.56 -25.80 2.60
CA ALA A 9 17.45 -24.86 2.62
C ALA A 9 16.46 -25.38 1.58
N SER A 10 15.27 -25.79 2.04
CA SER A 10 14.25 -26.39 1.19
C SER A 10 14.04 -25.48 -0.02
N ALA A 11 14.59 -25.86 -1.17
CA ALA A 11 14.48 -25.14 -2.43
C ALA A 11 13.10 -25.40 -3.06
N GLU A 12 12.08 -25.47 -2.21
CA GLU A 12 10.72 -25.68 -2.63
C GLU A 12 10.20 -24.36 -3.18
N VAL A 13 9.78 -24.40 -4.44
CA VAL A 13 9.35 -23.20 -5.17
C VAL A 13 8.19 -22.57 -4.41
N PRO A 14 8.28 -21.31 -3.96
CA PRO A 14 7.24 -20.70 -3.16
C PRO A 14 5.92 -20.68 -3.91
N THR A 15 4.85 -21.11 -3.25
CA THR A 15 3.51 -21.17 -3.83
C THR A 15 3.04 -19.78 -4.28
N THR A 16 2.17 -19.70 -5.28
CA THR A 16 1.65 -18.43 -5.81
C THR A 16 1.05 -17.55 -4.71
N ARG A 17 0.39 -18.15 -3.72
CA ARG A 17 -0.18 -17.43 -2.56
C ARG A 17 0.89 -16.86 -1.63
N GLN A 18 1.96 -17.62 -1.35
CA GLN A 18 3.09 -17.13 -0.53
C GLN A 18 3.81 -15.98 -1.21
N ARG A 19 4.03 -16.04 -2.53
CA ARG A 19 4.62 -14.94 -3.29
C ARG A 19 3.76 -13.68 -3.24
N LEU A 20 2.44 -13.84 -3.36
CA LEU A 20 1.50 -12.72 -3.30
C LEU A 20 1.48 -12.08 -1.91
N PHE A 21 1.44 -12.90 -0.86
CA PHE A 21 1.54 -12.44 0.52
C PHE A 21 2.83 -11.65 0.75
N ASN A 22 3.98 -12.22 0.41
CA ASN A 22 5.27 -11.55 0.61
C ASN A 22 5.33 -10.21 -0.14
N ARG A 23 4.83 -10.17 -1.38
CA ARG A 23 4.79 -8.93 -2.17
C ARG A 23 3.97 -7.84 -1.50
N TYR A 24 2.77 -8.16 -1.01
CA TYR A 24 1.92 -7.18 -0.33
C TYR A 24 2.47 -6.77 1.03
N PHE A 25 2.99 -7.74 1.78
CA PHE A 25 3.61 -7.50 3.08
C PHE A 25 4.81 -6.57 2.97
N THR A 26 5.74 -6.86 2.05
CA THR A 26 6.89 -5.98 1.79
C THR A 26 6.45 -4.61 1.30
N ALA A 27 5.44 -4.51 0.44
CA ALA A 27 4.99 -3.22 -0.08
C ALA A 27 4.37 -2.35 1.03
N ILE A 28 3.55 -2.92 1.93
CA ILE A 28 3.02 -2.19 3.10
C ILE A 28 4.15 -1.75 4.03
N LEU A 29 5.17 -2.60 4.25
CA LEU A 29 6.34 -2.23 5.06
C LEU A 29 7.14 -1.08 4.44
N ILE A 30 7.32 -1.08 3.12
CA ILE A 30 7.99 0.02 2.42
C ILE A 30 7.17 1.31 2.62
N ASP A 31 5.86 1.26 2.38
CA ASP A 31 4.99 2.43 2.57
C ASP A 31 5.03 2.94 4.01
N LEU A 32 5.07 2.03 5.00
CA LEU A 32 5.19 2.35 6.41
C LEU A 32 6.51 3.05 6.74
N VAL A 33 7.64 2.52 6.26
CA VAL A 33 8.96 3.11 6.49
C VAL A 33 9.05 4.48 5.85
N VAL A 34 8.60 4.61 4.60
CA VAL A 34 8.59 5.88 3.88
C VAL A 34 7.72 6.90 4.61
N LEU A 35 6.54 6.51 5.08
CA LEU A 35 5.65 7.40 5.80
C LEU A 35 6.24 7.87 7.14
N ASN A 36 6.88 6.97 7.90
CA ASN A 36 7.57 7.36 9.14
C ASN A 36 8.81 8.24 8.86
N LEU A 37 9.49 8.05 7.72
CA LEU A 37 10.55 8.96 7.28
C LEU A 37 10.01 10.37 6.97
N PHE A 38 8.84 10.46 6.35
CA PHE A 38 8.17 11.75 6.13
C PHE A 38 7.74 12.41 7.44
N VAL A 39 7.29 11.63 8.43
CA VAL A 39 6.96 12.17 9.76
C VAL A 39 8.19 12.77 10.44
N GLU A 40 9.34 12.13 10.30
CA GLU A 40 10.60 12.60 10.91
C GLU A 40 11.18 13.84 10.21
N TYR A 41 11.17 13.84 8.86
CA TYR A 41 11.92 14.83 8.08
C TYR A 41 11.06 15.89 7.37
N SER A 42 9.72 15.78 7.41
CA SER A 42 8.82 16.73 6.75
C SER A 42 7.96 17.48 7.73
N GLU A 43 7.96 18.81 7.66
CA GLU A 43 7.11 19.65 8.53
C GLU A 43 5.60 19.51 8.24
N HIS A 44 5.23 18.95 7.09
CA HIS A 44 3.83 18.86 6.65
C HIS A 44 3.14 17.57 7.11
N VAL A 45 3.89 16.54 7.51
CA VAL A 45 3.35 15.22 7.85
C VAL A 45 3.57 14.98 9.34
N ARG A 46 2.51 15.09 10.13
CA ARG A 46 2.53 14.77 11.56
C ARG A 46 1.63 13.55 11.78
N ILE A 47 2.20 12.49 12.33
CA ILE A 47 1.45 11.30 12.73
C ILE A 47 1.86 10.98 14.17
N ASP A 48 0.90 11.09 15.09
CA ASP A 48 1.18 10.99 16.52
C ASP A 48 1.28 9.54 17.02
N SER A 49 0.84 8.57 16.22
CA SER A 49 0.83 7.15 16.59
C SER A 49 1.25 6.23 15.46
N PHE A 50 2.07 5.24 15.80
CA PHE A 50 2.50 4.18 14.89
C PHE A 50 1.31 3.42 14.28
N THR A 51 0.22 3.21 15.02
CA THR A 51 -0.97 2.55 14.50
C THR A 51 -1.60 3.33 13.35
N ILE A 52 -1.55 4.67 13.41
CA ILE A 52 -2.07 5.54 12.35
C ILE A 52 -1.17 5.46 11.11
N SER A 53 0.16 5.42 11.28
CA SER A 53 1.07 5.25 10.13
C SER A 53 0.91 3.87 9.48
N LEU A 54 0.66 2.82 10.25
CA LEU A 54 0.33 1.49 9.73
C LEU A 54 -0.98 1.48 8.95
N LEU A 55 -2.02 2.11 9.49
CA LEU A 55 -3.32 2.21 8.82
C LEU A 55 -3.22 3.04 7.54
N ALA A 56 -2.44 4.12 7.54
CA ALA A 56 -2.18 4.93 6.35
C ALA A 56 -1.37 4.19 5.28
N ALA A 57 -0.34 3.42 5.66
CA ALA A 57 0.42 2.58 4.73
C ALA A 57 -0.46 1.51 4.08
N PHE A 58 -1.30 0.84 4.88
CA PHE A 58 -2.27 -0.12 4.36
C PHE A 58 -3.26 0.55 3.39
N LEU A 59 -3.74 1.73 3.76
CA LEU A 59 -4.66 2.51 2.95
C LEU A 59 -4.04 2.90 1.61
N LEU A 60 -2.81 3.43 1.58
CA LEU A 60 -2.07 3.72 0.36
C LEU A 60 -1.98 2.48 -0.55
N GLN A 61 -1.70 1.31 0.02
CA GLN A 61 -1.67 0.06 -0.73
C GLN A 61 -3.03 -0.30 -1.36
N VAL A 62 -4.12 -0.12 -0.61
CA VAL A 62 -5.50 -0.33 -1.11
C VAL A 62 -5.81 0.65 -2.24
N LEU A 63 -5.40 1.91 -2.13
CA LEU A 63 -5.62 2.92 -3.18
C LEU A 63 -4.92 2.54 -4.48
N LEU A 64 -3.68 2.06 -4.39
CA LEU A 64 -2.89 1.68 -5.55
C LEU A 64 -3.54 0.49 -6.26
N LYS A 65 -3.99 -0.51 -5.49
CA LYS A 65 -4.75 -1.65 -6.00
C LYS A 65 -6.05 -1.24 -6.66
N LEU A 66 -6.81 -0.36 -5.99
CA LEU A 66 -8.09 0.13 -6.50
C LEU A 66 -7.87 0.92 -7.79
N THR A 67 -6.86 1.78 -7.83
CA THR A 67 -6.45 2.56 -9.01
C THR A 67 -6.09 1.64 -10.16
N LEU A 68 -5.28 0.61 -9.94
CA LEU A 68 -4.89 -0.34 -10.99
C LEU A 68 -6.09 -1.17 -11.49
N ALA A 69 -6.97 -1.61 -10.59
CA ALA A 69 -8.19 -2.33 -10.95
C ALA A 69 -9.14 -1.41 -11.75
N PHE A 70 -9.24 -0.15 -11.35
CA PHE A 70 -10.02 0.85 -12.06
C PHE A 70 -9.39 1.20 -13.40
N GLU A 71 -8.06 1.26 -13.50
CA GLU A 71 -7.34 1.46 -14.76
C GLU A 71 -7.57 0.30 -15.72
N HIS A 72 -7.62 -0.95 -15.25
CA HIS A 72 -8.03 -2.07 -16.10
C HIS A 72 -9.50 -1.98 -16.53
N ARG A 73 -10.41 -1.62 -15.60
CA ARG A 73 -11.85 -1.49 -15.87
C ARG A 73 -12.15 -0.34 -16.83
N VAL A 74 -11.49 0.80 -16.60
CA VAL A 74 -11.58 2.01 -17.40
C VAL A 74 -10.83 1.81 -18.68
N GLY A 75 -9.61 1.29 -18.73
CA GLY A 75 -8.91 0.96 -19.98
C GLY A 75 -9.79 0.11 -20.93
N ALA A 76 -10.53 -0.86 -20.38
CA ALA A 76 -11.55 -1.59 -21.15
C ALA A 76 -12.75 -0.72 -21.57
N TYR A 77 -13.20 0.22 -20.74
CA TYR A 77 -14.34 1.11 -21.00
C TYR A 77 -13.99 2.36 -21.85
N PHE A 78 -12.73 2.77 -21.85
CA PHE A 78 -12.20 4.09 -22.22
C PHE A 78 -11.31 4.05 -23.45
N SER A 79 -11.23 2.88 -24.08
CA SER A 79 -11.13 2.80 -25.55
C SER A 79 -12.23 3.61 -26.26
N SER A 80 -13.19 4.23 -25.54
CA SER A 80 -14.21 5.12 -26.09
C SER A 80 -14.16 6.61 -25.66
N LYS A 81 -13.92 7.05 -24.41
CA LYS A 81 -13.96 8.51 -24.06
C LYS A 81 -13.21 8.94 -22.79
N THR A 82 -12.24 9.84 -22.94
CA THR A 82 -11.30 10.31 -21.91
C THR A 82 -11.81 11.42 -20.97
N GLY A 83 -11.63 11.28 -19.64
CA GLY A 83 -11.85 12.35 -18.62
C GLY A 83 -12.22 11.98 -17.16
N ALA A 84 -12.77 10.79 -16.85
CA ALA A 84 -13.37 10.52 -15.53
C ALA A 84 -12.39 10.24 -14.37
N PHE A 85 -11.18 9.77 -14.67
CA PHE A 85 -10.22 9.26 -13.68
C PHE A 85 -9.66 10.35 -12.75
N ALA A 86 -9.29 11.52 -13.27
CA ALA A 86 -8.76 12.63 -12.46
C ALA A 86 -9.79 13.19 -11.47
N LYS A 87 -11.09 13.10 -11.81
CA LYS A 87 -12.19 13.57 -10.96
C LYS A 87 -12.44 12.62 -9.79
N PHE A 88 -12.38 11.31 -10.04
CA PHE A 88 -12.51 10.29 -9.00
C PHE A 88 -11.33 10.32 -8.03
N LEU A 89 -10.09 10.40 -8.52
CA LEU A 89 -8.90 10.45 -7.65
C LEU A 89 -8.92 11.67 -6.72
N ARG A 90 -9.35 12.85 -7.21
CA ARG A 90 -9.58 14.04 -6.37
C ARG A 90 -10.65 13.80 -5.31
N PHE A 91 -11.79 13.23 -5.71
CA PHE A 91 -12.90 12.99 -4.78
C PHE A 91 -12.52 11.97 -3.70
N PHE A 92 -11.78 10.95 -4.10
CA PHE A 92 -11.33 9.89 -3.23
C PHE A 92 -10.22 10.37 -2.27
N CYS A 93 -9.21 11.11 -2.75
CA CYS A 93 -8.21 11.74 -1.87
C CYS A 93 -8.85 12.75 -0.91
N ALA A 94 -9.77 13.59 -1.37
CA ALA A 94 -10.48 14.54 -0.51
C ALA A 94 -11.35 13.82 0.53
N TRP A 95 -12.09 12.78 0.13
CA TRP A 95 -12.88 11.95 1.03
C TRP A 95 -11.99 11.28 2.09
N LEU A 96 -10.85 10.74 1.67
CA LEU A 96 -9.91 10.03 2.53
C LEU A 96 -9.17 10.94 3.51
N ILE A 97 -8.76 12.15 3.09
CA ILE A 97 -8.19 13.17 3.98
C ILE A 97 -9.22 13.60 5.02
N LEU A 98 -10.49 13.80 4.62
CA LEU A 98 -11.57 14.12 5.56
C LEU A 98 -11.90 12.97 6.50
N PHE A 99 -11.84 11.73 6.01
CA PHE A 99 -12.01 10.54 6.83
C PHE A 99 -10.85 10.40 7.83
N GLY A 100 -9.61 10.48 7.35
CA GLY A 100 -8.39 10.40 8.16
C GLY A 100 -8.27 11.52 9.19
N SER A 101 -8.69 12.74 8.85
CA SER A 101 -8.73 13.88 9.78
C SER A 101 -9.63 13.61 10.99
N LYS A 102 -10.74 12.89 10.80
CA LYS A 102 -11.60 12.46 11.92
C LYS A 102 -11.02 11.31 12.75
N PHE A 103 -10.15 10.48 12.18
CA PHE A 103 -9.42 9.44 12.92
C PHE A 103 -8.23 10.00 13.71
N LEU A 104 -7.56 11.04 13.20
CA LEU A 104 -6.47 11.74 13.88
C LEU A 104 -6.93 12.61 15.06
N ILE A 105 -8.15 13.14 15.03
CA ILE A 105 -8.64 14.02 16.10
C ILE A 105 -9.31 13.29 17.27
N LEU A 106 -9.49 11.97 17.17
CA LEU A 106 -10.11 11.14 18.21
C LEU A 106 -9.15 10.09 18.81
N ALA A 107 -7.90 10.03 18.32
CA ALA A 107 -6.83 9.15 18.79
C ALA A 107 -5.80 9.97 19.57
#